data_AF-A7HGK4-F1
#
_entry.id   AF-A7HGK4-F1
#
_cell.length_a   1.000
_cell.length_b   1.000
_cell.length_c   1.000
_cell.angle_alpha   90.00
_cell.angle_beta   90.00
_cell.angle_gamma   90.00
#
_symmetry.space_group_name_H-M   'P 1'
#
loop_
_entity.id
_entity.type
_entity.pdbx_description
1 polymer ?
#
loop_
_entity_poly.entity_id
_entity_poly.type
_entity_poly.pdbx_seq_one_letter_code
_entity_poly.pdbx_strand_id
1 'polypeptide(L)'
;MNPFFGLPRHNSWQPVILGDIAPFAGGTEVRVKMRLSLLVGAFMALWFGVLLTVAVIFLRVGFAEGFGPSGRAAGVGVGLAVVGGMMLTGYSLMSFFFWTEVRKARRILCEALGCREVEAVKRLVRR
;
A
#
# COMPACT_ATOMS: atom_id res chain seq x y z
N MET A 1 2.49 -30.01 -7.82
CA MET A 1 1.61 -29.64 -6.68
C MET A 1 0.40 -28.92 -7.27
N ASN A 2 -0.68 -29.66 -7.54
CA ASN A 2 -1.88 -29.13 -8.18
C ASN A 2 -2.78 -28.46 -7.11
N PRO A 3 -3.27 -27.23 -7.31
CA PRO A 3 -4.21 -26.62 -6.38
C PRO A 3 -5.57 -27.34 -6.48
N PHE A 4 -6.12 -27.68 -5.33
CA PHE A 4 -7.23 -28.61 -5.09
C PHE A 4 -8.58 -28.28 -5.78
N PHE A 5 -8.70 -27.19 -6.55
CA PHE A 5 -9.99 -26.73 -7.09
C PHE A 5 -9.96 -25.99 -8.45
N GLY A 6 -8.86 -25.98 -9.20
CA GLY A 6 -8.81 -25.31 -10.52
C GLY A 6 -9.03 -23.79 -10.51
N LEU A 7 -9.27 -23.19 -9.34
CA LEU A 7 -9.31 -21.75 -9.15
C LEU A 7 -7.87 -21.20 -9.15
N PRO A 8 -7.60 -20.07 -9.83
CA PRO A 8 -6.32 -19.38 -9.70
C PRO A 8 -6.02 -19.17 -8.21
N ARG A 9 -4.78 -19.45 -7.80
CA ARG A 9 -4.36 -19.34 -6.40
C ARG A 9 -4.56 -17.89 -5.93
N HIS A 10 -5.65 -17.64 -5.23
CA HIS A 10 -6.01 -16.31 -4.73
C HIS A 10 -5.30 -16.09 -3.39
N ASN A 11 -4.26 -15.27 -3.40
CA ASN A 11 -3.58 -14.85 -2.18
C ASN A 11 -4.39 -13.70 -1.55
N SER A 12 -4.71 -13.78 -0.27
CA SER A 12 -5.44 -12.73 0.47
C SER A 12 -4.77 -11.35 0.40
N TRP A 13 -3.46 -11.33 0.16
CA TRP A 13 -2.62 -10.14 -0.04
C TRP A 13 -2.66 -9.55 -1.45
N GLN A 14 -3.35 -10.19 -2.41
CA GLN A 14 -3.53 -9.64 -3.74
C GLN A 14 -4.48 -8.43 -3.70
N PRO A 15 -4.19 -7.36 -4.47
CA PRO A 15 -5.11 -6.26 -4.65
C PRO A 15 -6.40 -6.73 -5.32
N VAL A 16 -7.53 -6.18 -4.85
CA VAL A 16 -8.82 -6.34 -5.52
C VAL A 16 -8.89 -5.34 -6.67
N ILE A 17 -9.11 -5.85 -7.87
CA ILE A 17 -9.25 -5.07 -9.09
C ILE A 17 -10.73 -4.73 -9.28
N LEU A 18 -11.04 -3.44 -9.35
CA LEU A 18 -12.36 -2.91 -9.66
C LEU A 18 -12.29 -2.24 -11.03
N GLY A 19 -13.06 -2.75 -11.98
CA GLY A 19 -13.24 -2.12 -13.29
C GLY A 19 -14.57 -1.38 -13.33
N ASP A 20 -14.56 -0.20 -13.95
CA ASP A 20 -15.75 0.53 -14.35
C ASP A 20 -15.65 0.85 -15.84
N ILE A 21 -16.73 0.68 -16.58
CA ILE A 21 -16.79 0.87 -18.04
C ILE A 21 -17.74 2.02 -18.29
N ALA A 22 -17.20 3.14 -18.76
CA ALA A 22 -17.97 4.35 -19.04
C ALA A 22 -17.90 4.70 -20.54
N PRO A 23 -19.01 5.15 -21.15
CA PRO A 23 -18.95 5.69 -22.51
C PRO A 23 -18.15 7.00 -22.53
N PHE A 24 -17.26 7.16 -23.51
CA PHE A 24 -16.43 8.35 -23.68
C PHE A 24 -16.51 8.85 -25.13
N ALA A 25 -16.35 10.16 -25.37
CA ALA A 25 -16.42 10.72 -26.71
C ALA A 25 -15.30 10.13 -27.59
N GLY A 26 -15.66 9.24 -28.52
CA GLY A 26 -14.71 8.51 -29.38
C GLY A 26 -14.43 7.06 -28.98
N GLY A 27 -15.13 6.49 -27.99
CA GLY A 27 -15.04 5.06 -27.66
C GLY A 27 -15.54 4.69 -26.26
N THR A 28 -14.89 3.69 -25.67
CA THR A 28 -15.22 3.19 -24.33
C THR A 28 -14.03 3.42 -23.41
N GLU A 29 -14.24 4.08 -22.28
CA GLU A 29 -13.23 4.26 -21.25
C GLU A 29 -13.35 3.14 -20.21
N VAL A 30 -12.28 2.37 -20.03
CA VAL A 30 -12.18 1.35 -18.99
C VAL A 30 -11.36 1.92 -17.84
N ARG A 31 -12.03 2.26 -16.73
CA ARG A 31 -11.40 2.77 -15.52
C ARG A 31 -11.09 1.59 -14.61
N VAL A 32 -9.81 1.33 -14.38
CA VAL A 32 -9.36 0.27 -13.47
C VAL A 32 -8.84 0.91 -12.19
N LYS A 33 -9.47 0.58 -11.06
CA LYS A 33 -8.99 0.93 -9.71
C LYS A 33 -8.55 -0.33 -9.00
N MET A 34 -7.48 -0.24 -8.22
CA MET A 34 -7.09 -1.31 -7.31
C MET A 34 -7.21 -0.85 -5.87
N ARG A 35 -7.69 -1.75 -5.01
CA ARG A 35 -7.73 -1.54 -3.56
C ARG A 35 -7.16 -2.75 -2.83
N LEU A 36 -6.63 -2.52 -1.63
CA LEU A 36 -6.35 -3.61 -0.70
C LEU A 36 -7.64 -4.41 -0.42
N SER A 37 -7.51 -5.72 -0.24
CA SER A 37 -8.59 -6.49 0.34
C SER A 37 -8.90 -5.95 1.74
N LEU A 38 -10.17 -6.00 2.15
CA LEU A 38 -10.60 -5.43 3.44
C LEU A 38 -9.82 -6.05 4.62
N LEU A 39 -9.58 -7.35 4.57
CA LEU A 39 -8.83 -8.08 5.60
C LEU A 39 -7.39 -7.58 5.72
N VAL A 40 -6.70 -7.38 4.59
CA VAL A 40 -5.33 -6.87 4.61
C VAL A 40 -5.30 -5.40 5.01
N GLY A 41 -6.26 -4.60 4.54
CA GLY A 41 -6.42 -3.22 4.98
C GLY A 41 -6.59 -3.12 6.50
N ALA A 42 -7.45 -3.97 7.09
CA ALA A 42 -7.66 -4.03 8.53
C ALA A 42 -6.39 -4.48 9.28
N PHE A 43 -5.71 -5.52 8.79
CA PHE A 43 -4.44 -5.96 9.35
C PHE A 43 -3.37 -4.85 9.34
N MET A 44 -3.21 -4.17 8.20
CA MET A 44 -2.24 -3.08 8.07
C MET A 44 -2.62 -1.89 8.96
N ALA A 45 -3.90 -1.57 9.07
CA ALA A 45 -4.38 -0.53 9.99
C ALA A 45 -4.06 -0.87 11.45
N LEU A 46 -4.29 -2.12 11.87
CA LEU A 46 -3.91 -2.60 13.20
C LEU A 46 -2.40 -2.50 13.41
N TRP A 47 -1.61 -2.99 12.45
CA TRP A 47 -0.15 -2.98 12.49
C TRP A 47 0.43 -1.58 12.65
N PHE A 48 0.02 -0.64 11.79
CA PHE A 48 0.43 0.76 11.91
C PHE A 48 -0.12 1.44 13.17
N GLY A 49 -1.32 1.05 13.62
CA GLY A 49 -1.89 1.53 14.88
C GLY A 49 -1.04 1.14 16.09
N VAL A 50 -0.54 -0.09 16.14
CA VAL A 50 0.38 -0.54 17.19
C VAL A 50 1.69 0.23 17.13
N LEU A 51 2.31 0.35 15.95
CA LEU A 51 3.56 1.10 15.79
C LEU A 51 3.40 2.58 16.20
N LEU A 52 2.28 3.22 15.81
CA LEU A 52 1.98 4.59 16.19
C LEU A 52 1.79 4.71 17.71
N THR A 53 1.10 3.76 18.33
CA THR A 53 0.91 3.74 19.79
C THR A 53 2.25 3.65 20.52
N VAL A 54 3.13 2.76 20.08
CA VAL A 54 4.50 2.62 20.62
C VAL A 54 5.30 3.92 20.42
N ALA A 55 5.22 4.54 19.23
CA ALA A 55 5.88 5.82 18.97
C ALA A 55 5.38 6.93 19.91
N VAL A 56 4.07 7.00 20.17
CA VAL A 56 3.49 7.96 21.12
C VAL A 56 3.98 7.70 22.54
N ILE A 57 4.08 6.45 22.99
CA ILE A 57 4.63 6.11 24.31
C ILE A 57 6.09 6.60 24.43
N PHE A 58 6.91 6.32 23.41
CA PHE A 58 8.29 6.79 23.40
C PHE A 58 8.40 8.31 23.38
N LEU A 59 7.58 9.01 22.59
CA LEU A 59 7.53 10.46 22.61
C LEU A 59 7.13 11.01 23.98
N ARG A 60 6.13 10.40 24.63
CA ARG A 60 5.68 10.80 25.98
C ARG A 60 6.81 10.67 27.01
N VAL A 61 7.54 9.55 27.00
CA VAL A 61 8.69 9.34 27.89
C VAL A 61 9.82 10.33 27.57
N GLY A 62 10.14 10.52 26.28
CA GLY A 62 11.18 11.45 25.85
C GLY A 62 10.89 12.91 26.21
N PHE A 63 9.63 13.36 26.10
CA PHE A 63 9.23 14.70 26.52
C PHE A 63 9.18 14.88 28.04
N ALA A 64 8.85 13.82 28.80
CA ALA A 64 8.75 13.90 30.27
C ALA A 64 10.12 13.87 30.96
N GLU A 65 11.05 13.05 30.47
CA GLU A 65 12.35 12.81 31.13
C GLU A 65 13.55 13.40 30.36
N GLY A 66 13.32 13.93 29.15
CA GLY A 66 14.36 14.46 28.27
C GLY A 66 15.05 13.36 27.46
N PHE A 67 15.41 13.67 26.21
CA PHE A 67 16.14 12.74 25.36
C PHE A 67 17.60 12.69 25.81
N GLY A 68 18.01 11.59 26.45
CA GLY A 68 19.36 11.44 26.99
C GLY A 68 19.85 9.98 27.01
N PRO A 69 21.15 9.77 27.23
CA PRO A 69 21.75 8.44 27.29
C PRO A 69 21.55 7.72 28.65
N SER A 70 21.01 8.41 29.65
CA SER A 70 20.82 7.89 31.02
C SER A 70 19.39 8.17 31.52
N GLY A 71 18.91 7.37 32.49
CA GLY A 71 17.53 7.45 33.00
C GLY A 71 16.54 6.54 32.27
N ARG A 72 15.23 6.65 32.52
CA ARG A 72 14.23 5.80 31.85
C ARG A 72 14.01 6.20 30.38
N ALA A 73 14.44 7.41 30.00
CA ALA A 73 14.48 7.84 28.60
C ALA A 73 15.72 7.34 27.83
N ALA A 74 16.64 6.60 28.48
CA ALA A 74 17.77 6.00 27.79
C ALA A 74 17.30 5.07 26.67
N GLY A 75 17.72 5.36 25.43
CA GLY A 75 17.36 4.57 24.26
C GLY A 75 16.03 4.93 23.59
N VAL A 76 15.26 5.90 24.12
CA VAL A 76 14.00 6.36 23.48
C VAL A 76 14.23 6.86 22.05
N GLY A 77 15.31 7.61 21.82
CA GLY A 77 15.65 8.09 20.47
C GLY A 77 15.93 6.95 19.48
N VAL A 78 16.63 5.91 19.92
CA VAL A 78 16.88 4.70 19.11
C VAL A 78 15.57 3.94 18.88
N GLY A 79 14.73 3.80 19.92
CA GLY A 79 13.41 3.19 19.82
C GLY A 79 12.51 3.90 18.79
N LEU A 80 12.47 5.23 18.82
CA LEU A 80 11.73 6.04 17.83
C LEU A 80 12.28 5.87 16.42
N ALA A 81 13.61 5.85 16.25
CA ALA A 81 14.23 5.63 14.95
C ALA A 81 13.90 4.25 14.39
N VAL A 82 13.94 3.20 15.22
CA VAL A 82 13.57 1.83 14.84
C VAL A 82 12.09 1.76 14.44
N VAL A 83 11.18 2.28 15.27
CA VAL A 83 9.75 2.26 14.99
C VAL A 83 9.43 3.05 13.71
N GLY A 84 10.01 4.25 13.56
CA GLY A 84 9.88 5.05 12.34
C GLY A 84 10.40 4.33 11.10
N GLY A 85 11.56 3.67 11.20
CA GLY A 85 12.12 2.85 10.14
C GLY A 85 11.22 1.67 9.75
N MET A 86 10.64 0.97 10.73
CA MET A 86 9.68 -0.11 10.49
C MET A 86 8.40 0.40 9.81
N MET A 87 7.88 1.56 10.20
CA MET A 87 6.71 2.17 9.55
C MET A 87 7.00 2.52 8.08
N LEU A 88 8.10 3.23 7.83
CA LEU A 88 8.48 3.63 6.47
C LEU A 88 8.74 2.42 5.56
N THR A 89 9.45 1.42 6.09
CA THR A 89 9.75 0.19 5.34
C THR A 89 8.48 -0.60 5.05
N GLY A 90 7.61 -0.79 6.05
CA GLY A 90 6.34 -1.49 5.89
C GLY A 90 5.43 -0.81 4.86
N TYR A 91 5.34 0.51 4.89
CA TYR A 91 4.56 1.28 3.92
C TYR A 91 5.15 1.16 2.51
N SER A 92 6.47 1.28 2.38
CA SER A 92 7.17 1.19 1.10
C SER A 92 6.99 -0.18 0.44
N LEU A 93 7.14 -1.26 1.20
CA LEU A 93 6.91 -2.63 0.71
C LEU A 93 5.47 -2.80 0.24
N MET A 94 4.50 -2.33 1.03
CA MET A 94 3.09 -2.39 0.65
C MET A 94 2.85 -1.65 -0.69
N SER A 95 3.29 -0.40 -0.80
CA SER A 95 3.10 0.38 -2.04
C SER A 95 3.80 -0.25 -3.24
N PHE A 96 5.03 -0.76 -3.06
CA PHE A 96 5.81 -1.33 -4.15
C PHE A 96 5.20 -2.61 -4.70
N PHE A 97 4.84 -3.57 -3.84
CA PHE A 97 4.23 -4.83 -4.30
C PHE A 97 2.89 -4.58 -4.98
N PHE A 98 2.07 -3.68 -4.43
CA PHE A 98 0.80 -3.29 -5.05
C PHE A 98 1.00 -2.69 -6.44
N TRP A 99 1.99 -1.82 -6.61
CA TRP A 99 2.26 -1.19 -7.89
C TRP A 99 2.69 -2.18 -8.97
N THR A 100 3.48 -3.20 -8.61
CA THR A 100 3.85 -4.25 -9.57
C THR A 100 2.64 -5.07 -10.04
N GLU A 101 1.71 -5.39 -9.14
CA GLU A 101 0.45 -6.06 -9.49
C GLU A 101 -0.47 -5.17 -10.35
N VAL A 102 -0.53 -3.85 -10.06
CA VAL A 102 -1.25 -2.88 -10.91
C VAL A 102 -0.73 -2.92 -12.35
N ARG A 103 0.58 -2.91 -12.53
CA ARG A 103 1.21 -2.94 -13.85
C ARG A 103 0.92 -4.24 -14.60
N LYS A 104 0.95 -5.38 -13.90
CA LYS A 104 0.62 -6.69 -14.49
C LYS A 104 -0.83 -6.74 -14.96
N ALA A 105 -1.78 -6.40 -14.10
CA ALA A 105 -3.19 -6.44 -14.46
C ALA A 105 -3.51 -5.48 -15.61
N ARG A 106 -2.95 -4.27 -15.58
CA ARG A 106 -3.15 -3.30 -16.66
C ARG A 106 -2.64 -3.81 -17.99
N ARG A 107 -1.49 -4.52 -18.00
CA ARG A 107 -0.96 -5.15 -19.22
C ARG A 107 -1.91 -6.22 -19.76
N ILE A 108 -2.40 -7.12 -18.89
CA ILE A 108 -3.33 -8.20 -19.28
C ILE A 108 -4.64 -7.63 -19.82
N LEU A 109 -5.22 -6.63 -19.16
CA LEU A 109 -6.43 -5.95 -19.64
C LEU A 109 -6.21 -5.23 -20.98
N CYS A 110 -5.05 -4.60 -21.16
CA CYS A 110 -4.69 -3.91 -22.40
C CYS A 110 -4.53 -4.89 -23.56
N GLU A 111 -3.89 -6.04 -23.34
CA GLU A 111 -3.73 -7.12 -24.32
C GLU A 111 -5.10 -7.73 -24.69
N ALA A 112 -5.95 -8.01 -23.70
CA ALA A 112 -7.26 -8.62 -23.92
C ALA A 112 -8.25 -7.71 -24.67
N LEU A 113 -8.19 -6.39 -24.45
CA LEU A 113 -9.13 -5.42 -25.02
C LEU A 113 -8.58 -4.66 -26.23
N GLY A 114 -7.33 -4.94 -26.66
CA GLY A 114 -6.71 -4.23 -27.77
C GLY A 114 -6.59 -2.72 -27.53
N CYS A 115 -6.31 -2.32 -26.27
CA CYS A 115 -6.33 -0.92 -25.88
C CYS A 115 -5.20 -0.12 -26.56
N ARG A 116 -5.52 1.12 -26.99
CA ARG A 116 -4.52 2.19 -27.14
C ARG A 116 -4.42 2.92 -25.79
N GLU A 117 -3.23 2.99 -25.20
CA GLU A 117 -3.00 3.88 -24.06
C GLU A 117 -3.34 5.31 -24.48
N VAL A 118 -4.47 5.83 -24.03
CA VAL A 118 -4.73 7.26 -24.11
C VAL A 118 -3.83 7.90 -23.05
N GLU A 119 -2.72 8.51 -23.47
CA GLU A 119 -1.78 9.26 -22.60
C GLU A 119 -2.42 10.53 -21.97
N ALA A 120 -3.69 10.48 -21.56
CA ALA A 120 -4.37 11.60 -20.93
C ALA A 120 -3.80 11.93 -19.54
N VAL A 121 -3.27 10.94 -18.82
CA VAL A 121 -2.80 11.12 -17.43
C VAL A 121 -1.47 11.89 -17.35
N LYS A 122 -0.61 11.82 -18.38
CA LYS A 122 0.64 12.61 -18.40
C LYS A 122 0.41 14.13 -18.51
N ARG A 123 -0.73 14.58 -19.04
CA ARG A 123 -1.04 16.03 -19.16
C ARG A 123 -1.67 16.62 -17.89
N LEU A 124 -2.39 15.82 -17.10
CA LEU A 124 -3.03 16.30 -15.87
C LEU A 124 -2.07 16.40 -14.67
N VAL A 125 -0.98 15.63 -14.67
CA VAL A 125 0.07 15.69 -13.61
C VAL A 125 1.13 16.77 -13.89
N ARG A 126 1.12 17.38 -15.09
CA ARG A 126 2.05 18.43 -15.50
C ARG A 126 1.47 19.85 -15.42
N ARG A 127 0.29 20.03 -14.82
CA ARG A 127 -0.33 21.33 -14.56
C ARG A 127 -0.46 21.57 -13.06
#